data_AF-K3X9B7-F1
#
_entry.id   AF-K3X9B7-F1
#
_cell.length_a   1.000
_cell.length_b   1.000
_cell.length_c   1.000
_cell.angle_alpha   90.00
_cell.angle_beta   90.00
_cell.angle_gamma   90.00
#
_symmetry.space_group_name_H-M   'P 1'
#
loop_
_entity.id
_entity.type
_entity.pdbx_description
1 polymer ?
#
loop_
_entity_poly.entity_id
_entity_poly.type
_entity_poly.pdbx_seq_one_letter_code
_entity_poly.pdbx_strand_id
1 'polypeptide(L)'
;MPHFRTCRMIWTASAGALMALSAICTALTVLKLRIRWTAVDISCIRFLYLVFFVYICLWCSSRTIYYVWKISTLPSDTFDIDHEGAQDPFTYSGLDRLGIHALLHTKHAQNGWITALICFGDAAHFAFALVTFPLVYELFRITTYAMDRGKAKERARVRWYCLVIHAMLVVFTGIEIVFAVVFNGYTKYTHDCLLFVYAIQALSLLYMVWLLVVLKRRGRTQAPIDGEVVISPVYQRLKRML
;
A
#
# COMPACT_ATOMS: atom_id res chain seq x y z
N MET A 1 -18.49 14.00 -31.73
CA MET A 1 -18.84 12.64 -31.26
C MET A 1 -18.00 12.28 -30.03
N PRO A 2 -18.51 12.52 -28.80
CA PRO A 2 -17.78 12.25 -27.55
C PRO A 2 -17.90 10.80 -27.04
N HIS A 3 -18.84 10.01 -27.55
CA HIS A 3 -19.17 8.67 -27.02
C HIS A 3 -18.09 7.59 -27.26
N PHE A 4 -17.20 7.76 -28.22
CA PHE A 4 -16.15 6.78 -28.53
C PHE A 4 -14.85 6.96 -27.71
N ARG A 5 -14.63 8.13 -27.08
CA ARG A 5 -13.50 8.34 -26.15
C ARG A 5 -13.62 7.47 -24.90
N THR A 6 -14.85 7.17 -24.47
CA THR A 6 -15.14 6.53 -23.19
C THR A 6 -14.86 5.02 -23.19
N CYS A 7 -14.92 4.34 -24.35
CA CYS A 7 -14.75 2.88 -24.41
C CYS A 7 -13.28 2.39 -24.32
N ARG A 8 -12.29 3.18 -24.76
CA ARG A 8 -10.87 2.74 -24.74
C ARG A 8 -10.17 2.94 -23.39
N MET A 9 -10.66 3.84 -22.54
CA MET A 9 -10.04 4.17 -21.24
C MET A 9 -10.79 3.61 -20.02
N ILE A 10 -11.75 2.68 -20.22
CA ILE A 10 -12.60 2.13 -19.16
C ILE A 10 -11.76 1.58 -17.99
N TRP A 11 -10.67 0.87 -18.30
CA TRP A 11 -9.81 0.26 -17.30
C TRP A 11 -8.95 1.27 -16.52
N THR A 12 -8.45 2.33 -17.17
CA THR A 12 -7.75 3.41 -16.46
C THR A 12 -8.71 4.21 -15.59
N ALA A 13 -9.94 4.42 -16.06
CA ALA A 13 -10.98 5.12 -15.32
C ALA A 13 -11.47 4.29 -14.12
N SER A 14 -11.66 2.97 -14.29
CA SER A 14 -12.04 2.07 -13.20
C SER A 14 -10.92 1.93 -12.17
N ALA A 15 -9.66 1.82 -12.61
CA ALA A 15 -8.50 1.83 -11.70
C ALA A 15 -8.41 3.15 -10.93
N GLY A 16 -8.56 4.29 -11.62
CA GLY A 16 -8.59 5.61 -10.97
C GLY A 16 -9.72 5.74 -9.95
N ALA A 17 -10.93 5.29 -10.28
CA ALA A 17 -12.08 5.31 -9.38
C ALA A 17 -11.88 4.41 -8.15
N LEU A 18 -11.33 3.20 -8.33
CA LEU A 18 -11.00 2.29 -7.24
C LEU A 18 -9.93 2.88 -6.30
N MET A 19 -8.89 3.52 -6.87
CA MET A 19 -7.86 4.19 -6.07
C MET A 19 -8.43 5.39 -5.32
N ALA A 20 -9.32 6.18 -5.93
CA ALA A 20 -9.99 7.31 -5.28
C ALA A 20 -10.87 6.84 -4.12
N LEU A 21 -11.67 5.79 -4.33
CA LEU A 21 -12.52 5.21 -3.30
C LEU A 21 -11.68 4.63 -2.16
N SER A 22 -10.58 3.95 -2.48
CA SER A 22 -9.61 3.47 -1.48
C SER A 22 -8.99 4.61 -0.68
N ALA A 23 -8.61 5.71 -1.32
CA ALA A 23 -8.09 6.91 -0.65
C ALA A 23 -9.13 7.52 0.32
N ILE A 24 -10.39 7.63 -0.10
CA ILE A 24 -11.48 8.13 0.75
C ILE A 24 -11.72 7.19 1.94
N CYS A 25 -11.86 5.89 1.71
CA CYS A 25 -12.08 4.91 2.78
C CYS A 25 -10.93 4.90 3.80
N THR A 26 -9.68 4.97 3.32
CA THR A 26 -8.49 5.00 4.18
C THR A 26 -8.39 6.32 4.94
N ALA A 27 -8.68 7.46 4.32
CA ALA A 27 -8.76 8.76 4.99
C ALA A 27 -9.81 8.78 6.10
N LEU A 28 -11.03 8.28 5.84
CA LEU A 28 -12.08 8.16 6.86
C LEU A 28 -11.64 7.25 8.02
N THR A 29 -10.91 6.17 7.71
CA THR A 29 -10.36 5.26 8.72
C THR A 29 -9.30 5.96 9.58
N VAL A 30 -8.40 6.74 8.98
CA VAL A 30 -7.41 7.56 9.68
C VAL A 30 -8.10 8.57 10.60
N LEU A 31 -9.12 9.29 10.11
CA LEU A 31 -9.87 10.26 10.92
C LEU A 31 -10.55 9.59 12.12
N LYS A 32 -11.23 8.47 11.90
CA LYS A 32 -11.87 7.70 12.96
C LYS A 32 -10.86 7.19 13.99
N LEU A 33 -9.70 6.70 13.55
CA LEU A 33 -8.62 6.26 14.43
C LEU A 33 -8.02 7.43 15.22
N ARG A 34 -7.79 8.58 14.58
CA ARG A 34 -7.23 9.79 15.19
C ARG A 34 -8.15 10.35 16.28
N ILE A 35 -9.46 10.40 16.04
CA ILE A 35 -10.44 10.85 17.05
C ILE A 35 -10.40 9.92 18.27
N ARG A 36 -10.46 8.59 18.05
CA ARG A 36 -10.40 7.61 19.16
C ARG A 36 -9.06 7.61 19.90
N TRP A 37 -7.98 8.00 19.23
CA TRP A 37 -6.63 8.13 19.78
C TRP A 37 -6.52 9.18 20.89
N THR A 38 -7.28 10.28 20.80
CA THR A 38 -7.27 11.33 21.84
C THR A 38 -7.83 10.86 23.18
N ALA A 39 -8.59 9.76 23.19
CA ALA A 39 -9.32 9.29 24.37
C ALA A 39 -8.68 8.07 25.08
N VAL A 40 -7.73 7.35 24.46
CA VAL A 40 -7.24 6.06 25.00
C VAL A 40 -5.72 5.94 24.88
N ASP A 41 -5.08 5.38 25.92
CA ASP A 41 -3.65 5.10 25.98
C ASP A 41 -3.10 4.40 24.72
N ILE A 42 -1.89 4.82 24.32
CA ILE A 42 -1.22 4.44 23.08
C ILE A 42 -0.72 2.98 23.15
N SER A 43 -1.30 2.09 22.35
CA SER A 43 -0.75 0.75 22.08
C SER A 43 0.01 0.72 20.75
N CYS A 44 1.06 -0.10 20.69
CA CYS A 44 1.94 -0.20 19.52
C CYS A 44 1.18 -0.63 18.26
N ILE A 45 0.24 -1.56 18.38
CA ILE A 45 -0.57 -2.01 17.24
C ILE A 45 -1.43 -0.89 16.67
N ARG A 46 -2.08 -0.09 17.52
CA ARG A 46 -2.91 1.03 17.05
C ARG A 46 -2.08 2.08 16.33
N PHE A 47 -0.85 2.32 16.78
CA PHE A 47 0.11 3.17 16.08
C PHE A 47 0.47 2.62 14.71
N LEU A 48 0.84 1.34 14.63
CA LEU A 48 1.17 0.71 13.35
C LEU A 48 0.00 0.71 12.37
N TYR A 49 -1.24 0.49 12.83
CA TYR A 49 -2.43 0.63 12.00
C TYR A 49 -2.62 2.06 11.47
N LEU A 50 -2.46 3.07 12.33
CA LEU A 50 -2.60 4.46 11.90
C LEU A 50 -1.57 4.78 10.80
N VAL A 51 -0.30 4.47 11.04
CA VAL A 51 0.78 4.71 10.09
C VAL A 51 0.55 3.96 8.78
N PHE A 52 0.10 2.70 8.85
CA PHE A 52 -0.28 1.89 7.69
C PHE A 52 -1.35 2.57 6.84
N PHE A 53 -2.46 3.00 7.47
CA PHE A 53 -3.55 3.65 6.73
C PHE A 53 -3.17 5.04 6.19
N VAL A 54 -2.31 5.77 6.89
CA VAL A 54 -1.78 7.05 6.38
C VAL A 54 -0.97 6.82 5.10
N TYR A 55 -0.02 5.89 5.08
CA TYR A 55 0.78 5.62 3.88
C TYR A 55 -0.04 5.05 2.72
N ILE A 56 -1.01 4.18 3.00
CA ILE A 56 -1.95 3.72 1.96
C ILE A 56 -2.76 4.88 1.41
N CYS A 57 -3.25 5.79 2.27
CA CYS A 57 -3.99 6.96 1.81
C CYS A 57 -3.12 7.85 0.90
N LEU A 58 -1.86 8.09 1.27
CA LEU A 58 -0.93 8.88 0.46
C LEU A 58 -0.64 8.22 -0.89
N TRP A 59 -0.41 6.91 -0.91
CA TRP A 59 -0.21 6.13 -2.14
C TRP A 59 -1.45 6.12 -3.04
N CYS A 60 -2.63 5.88 -2.47
CA CYS A 60 -3.88 5.88 -3.24
C CYS A 60 -4.18 7.28 -3.81
N SER A 61 -3.94 8.34 -3.03
CA SER A 61 -4.10 9.73 -3.50
C SER A 61 -3.14 10.06 -4.63
N SER A 62 -1.85 9.74 -4.52
CA SER A 62 -0.86 10.04 -5.58
C SER A 62 -1.19 9.30 -6.89
N ARG A 63 -1.59 8.03 -6.80
CA ARG A 63 -2.04 7.24 -7.96
C ARG A 63 -3.34 7.77 -8.56
N THR A 64 -4.27 8.23 -7.74
CA THR A 64 -5.51 8.86 -8.22
C THR A 64 -5.20 10.12 -9.02
N ILE A 65 -4.34 10.99 -8.49
CA ILE A 65 -3.89 12.21 -9.18
C ILE A 65 -3.23 11.85 -10.52
N TYR A 66 -2.36 10.84 -10.54
CA TYR A 66 -1.72 10.36 -11.77
C TYR A 66 -2.74 9.87 -12.80
N TYR A 67 -3.72 9.05 -12.41
CA TYR A 67 -4.74 8.55 -13.33
C TYR A 67 -5.66 9.65 -13.85
N VAL A 68 -6.06 10.60 -12.99
CA VAL A 68 -6.84 11.78 -13.40
C VAL A 68 -6.03 12.59 -14.41
N TRP A 69 -4.77 12.88 -14.12
CA TRP A 69 -3.89 13.60 -15.05
C TRP A 69 -3.75 12.87 -16.40
N LYS A 70 -3.53 11.54 -16.37
CA LYS A 70 -3.41 10.70 -17.58
C LYS A 70 -4.66 10.80 -18.45
N ILE A 71 -5.85 10.75 -17.84
CA ILE A 71 -7.14 10.86 -18.53
C ILE A 71 -7.36 12.27 -19.08
N SER A 72 -6.96 13.30 -18.33
CA SER A 72 -7.16 14.70 -18.72
C SER A 72 -6.19 15.21 -19.79
N THR A 73 -4.97 14.66 -19.84
CA THR A 73 -3.86 15.26 -20.60
C THR A 73 -3.45 14.49 -21.83
N LEU A 74 -3.59 13.16 -21.86
CA LEU A 74 -3.24 12.40 -23.07
C LEU A 74 -4.43 12.36 -24.06
N PRO A 75 -4.31 12.97 -25.25
CA PRO A 75 -5.25 12.70 -26.32
C PRO A 75 -5.11 11.23 -26.75
N SER A 76 -6.25 10.57 -26.98
CA SER A 76 -6.34 9.22 -27.55
C SER A 76 -5.55 9.05 -28.85
N ASP A 77 -5.23 10.16 -29.52
CA ASP A 77 -4.62 10.22 -30.85
C ASP A 77 -3.08 10.16 -30.81
N THR A 78 -2.45 10.25 -29.63
CA THR A 78 -0.98 10.06 -29.48
C THR A 78 -0.58 8.58 -29.36
N PHE A 79 -1.57 7.68 -29.41
CA PHE A 79 -1.37 6.23 -29.32
C PHE A 79 -1.44 5.53 -30.68
N ASP A 80 -1.51 6.27 -31.78
CA ASP A 80 -1.17 5.79 -33.12
C ASP A 80 0.36 5.70 -33.20
N ILE A 81 0.90 4.61 -32.67
CA ILE A 81 2.17 4.09 -33.19
C ILE A 81 1.76 3.27 -34.40
N ASP A 82 2.17 3.75 -35.57
CA ASP A 82 2.14 3.05 -36.85
C ASP A 82 2.44 1.55 -36.65
N HIS A 83 1.39 0.74 -36.76
CA HIS A 83 1.53 -0.68 -37.03
C HIS A 83 0.91 -0.93 -38.40
N GLU A 84 1.66 -0.58 -39.45
CA GLU A 84 1.58 -1.33 -40.69
C GLU A 84 1.83 -2.81 -40.36
N GLY A 85 0.76 -3.60 -40.37
CA GLY A 85 0.79 -5.05 -40.48
C GLY A 85 1.20 -5.83 -39.22
N ALA A 86 0.27 -6.08 -38.31
CA ALA A 86 0.16 -7.38 -37.62
C ALA A 86 -1.17 -7.51 -36.88
N GLN A 87 -1.85 -8.64 -37.11
CA GLN A 87 -3.05 -9.10 -36.43
C GLN A 87 -2.77 -9.35 -34.93
N ASP A 88 -3.51 -8.69 -34.04
CA ASP A 88 -4.18 -9.30 -32.87
C ASP A 88 -4.84 -8.22 -31.99
N PRO A 89 -6.14 -8.33 -31.64
CA PRO A 89 -6.85 -7.25 -30.94
C PRO A 89 -6.60 -7.18 -29.41
N PHE A 90 -5.74 -8.03 -28.84
CA PHE A 90 -5.44 -8.04 -27.40
C PHE A 90 -3.98 -8.40 -27.09
N THR A 91 -3.01 -7.67 -27.62
CA THR A 91 -1.60 -7.86 -27.23
C THR A 91 -1.39 -7.42 -25.78
N TYR A 92 -0.63 -8.21 -25.00
CA TYR A 92 -0.25 -7.95 -23.60
C TYR A 92 0.31 -6.51 -23.41
N SER A 93 0.97 -5.99 -24.44
CA SER A 93 1.47 -4.61 -24.52
C SER A 93 0.37 -3.54 -24.43
N GLY A 94 -0.85 -3.82 -24.92
CA GLY A 94 -2.01 -2.94 -24.83
C GLY A 94 -2.59 -2.86 -23.42
N LEU A 95 -2.59 -3.96 -22.66
CA LEU A 95 -2.99 -3.98 -21.24
C LEU A 95 -1.89 -3.39 -20.34
N ASP A 96 -0.62 -3.64 -20.65
CA ASP A 96 0.53 -3.13 -19.90
C ASP A 96 0.71 -1.60 -20.05
N ARG A 97 0.23 -1.04 -21.18
CA ARG A 97 0.08 0.42 -21.42
C ARG A 97 -0.93 1.12 -20.49
N LEU A 98 -1.67 0.40 -19.65
CA LEU A 98 -2.56 1.04 -18.67
C LEU A 98 -1.85 1.43 -17.38
N GLY A 99 -0.76 0.76 -17.02
CA GLY A 99 -0.01 1.00 -15.79
C GLY A 99 0.96 2.19 -15.84
N ILE A 100 1.80 2.29 -14.80
CA ILE A 100 2.92 3.25 -14.74
C ILE A 100 4.03 2.86 -15.72
N HIS A 101 4.13 1.58 -16.09
CA HIS A 101 5.04 1.09 -17.13
C HIS A 101 4.82 1.83 -18.47
N ALA A 102 3.58 2.17 -18.78
CA ALA A 102 3.23 2.97 -19.95
C ALA A 102 3.95 4.32 -20.03
N LEU A 103 4.27 4.93 -18.87
CA LEU A 103 4.91 6.23 -18.83
C LEU A 103 6.32 6.18 -19.42
N LEU A 104 7.05 5.07 -19.27
CA LEU A 104 8.40 4.90 -19.84
C LEU A 104 8.44 5.06 -21.36
N HIS A 105 7.33 4.77 -22.04
CA HIS A 105 7.24 4.82 -23.49
C HIS A 105 6.62 6.13 -24.02
N THR A 106 6.34 7.10 -23.14
CA THR A 106 5.74 8.39 -23.52
C THR A 106 6.75 9.53 -23.40
N LYS A 107 6.66 10.54 -24.30
CA LYS A 107 7.45 11.78 -24.22
C LYS A 107 7.25 12.55 -22.89
N HIS A 108 6.20 12.22 -22.15
CA HIS A 108 5.88 12.81 -20.84
C HIS A 108 6.64 12.19 -19.66
N ALA A 109 7.47 11.17 -19.88
CA ALA A 109 8.36 10.63 -18.86
C ALA A 109 9.34 11.68 -18.28
N GLN A 110 9.66 12.71 -19.05
CA GLN A 110 10.55 13.81 -18.66
C GLN A 110 9.85 14.95 -17.91
N ASN A 111 8.52 14.86 -17.71
CA ASN A 111 7.81 15.85 -16.91
C ASN A 111 8.22 15.70 -15.43
N GLY A 112 9.00 16.66 -14.92
CA GLY A 112 9.54 16.61 -13.56
C GLY A 112 8.47 16.49 -12.47
N TRP A 113 7.33 17.16 -12.63
CA TRP A 113 6.24 17.10 -11.65
C TRP A 113 5.54 15.73 -11.62
N ILE A 114 5.40 15.06 -12.77
CA ILE A 114 4.83 13.70 -12.86
C ILE A 114 5.79 12.69 -12.24
N THR A 115 7.08 12.84 -12.55
CA THR A 115 8.13 12.01 -11.96
C THR A 115 8.12 12.15 -10.43
N ALA A 116 8.07 13.38 -9.92
CA ALA A 116 7.98 13.65 -8.48
C ALA A 116 6.72 13.05 -7.84
N LEU A 117 5.56 13.16 -8.50
CA LEU A 117 4.30 12.58 -8.03
C LEU A 117 4.37 11.05 -7.95
N ILE A 118 4.98 10.41 -8.95
CA ILE A 118 5.13 8.96 -9.00
C ILE A 118 6.13 8.48 -7.95
N CYS A 119 7.30 9.12 -7.84
CA CYS A 119 8.28 8.77 -6.82
C CYS A 119 7.74 8.97 -5.41
N PHE A 120 6.96 10.03 -5.17
CA PHE A 120 6.25 10.20 -3.90
C PHE A 120 5.28 9.03 -3.63
N GLY A 121 4.55 8.59 -4.66
CA GLY A 121 3.70 7.41 -4.57
C GLY A 121 4.46 6.12 -4.29
N ASP A 122 5.58 5.90 -4.97
CA ASP A 122 6.41 4.70 -4.85
C ASP A 122 7.07 4.63 -3.46
N ALA A 123 7.51 5.77 -2.91
CA ALA A 123 7.95 5.88 -1.52
C ALA A 123 6.82 5.59 -0.52
N ALA A 124 5.61 6.14 -0.73
CA ALA A 124 4.46 5.84 0.13
C ALA A 124 4.05 4.35 0.06
N HIS A 125 4.18 3.75 -1.13
CA HIS A 125 3.97 2.32 -1.35
C HIS A 125 4.95 1.49 -0.54
N PHE A 126 6.24 1.80 -0.67
CA PHE A 126 7.30 1.14 0.08
C PHE A 126 7.07 1.26 1.59
N ALA A 127 6.71 2.44 2.08
CA ALA A 127 6.44 2.68 3.48
C ALA A 127 5.31 1.80 4.03
N PHE A 128 4.16 1.68 3.34
CA PHE A 128 3.10 0.80 3.83
C PHE A 128 3.52 -0.68 3.80
N ALA A 129 4.29 -1.10 2.79
CA ALA A 129 4.80 -2.47 2.73
C ALA A 129 5.74 -2.77 3.91
N LEU A 130 6.63 -1.84 4.25
CA LEU A 130 7.50 -1.94 5.43
C LEU A 130 6.71 -2.02 6.74
N VAL A 131 5.68 -1.19 6.91
CA VAL A 131 4.82 -1.16 8.11
C VAL A 131 4.04 -2.48 8.28
N THR A 132 3.76 -3.19 7.19
CA THR A 132 3.01 -4.45 7.22
C THR A 132 3.73 -5.52 8.05
N PHE A 133 5.06 -5.63 7.97
CA PHE A 133 5.83 -6.62 8.74
C PHE A 133 5.66 -6.49 10.26
N PRO A 134 5.98 -5.34 10.90
CA PRO A 134 5.79 -5.19 12.34
C PRO A 134 4.32 -5.21 12.73
N LEU A 135 3.40 -4.74 11.88
CA LEU A 135 1.96 -4.79 12.16
C LEU A 135 1.47 -6.22 12.32
N VAL A 136 1.76 -7.08 11.34
CA VAL A 136 1.36 -8.50 11.35
C VAL A 136 2.07 -9.24 12.48
N TYR A 137 3.35 -8.97 12.72
CA TYR A 137 4.10 -9.57 13.82
C TYR A 137 3.51 -9.24 15.19
N GLU A 138 3.16 -7.98 15.44
CA GLU A 138 2.57 -7.57 16.72
C GLU A 138 1.17 -8.18 16.88
N LEU A 139 0.37 -8.26 15.80
CA LEU A 139 -0.94 -8.93 15.83
C LEU A 139 -0.82 -10.42 16.14
N PHE A 140 0.16 -11.09 15.53
CA PHE A 140 0.51 -12.47 15.86
C PHE A 140 0.90 -12.62 17.33
N ARG A 141 1.73 -11.71 17.87
CA ARG A 141 2.15 -11.79 19.28
C ARG A 141 1.00 -11.57 20.26
N ILE A 142 0.09 -10.63 20.01
CA ILE A 142 -1.07 -10.43 20.88
C ILE A 142 -1.94 -11.68 20.88
N THR A 143 -2.15 -12.29 19.72
CA THR A 143 -2.98 -13.50 19.60
C THR A 143 -2.31 -14.73 20.21
N THR A 144 -0.99 -14.86 20.19
CA THR A 144 -0.30 -16.03 20.77
C THR A 144 0.02 -15.91 22.26
N TYR A 145 0.36 -14.72 22.76
CA TYR A 145 0.99 -14.56 24.08
C TYR A 145 0.21 -13.71 25.10
N ALA A 146 -1.03 -13.27 24.83
CA ALA A 146 -1.84 -12.44 25.75
C ALA A 146 -1.00 -11.32 26.38
N MET A 147 -0.69 -10.33 25.56
CA MET A 147 0.44 -9.44 25.79
C MET A 147 0.11 -8.24 26.67
N ASP A 148 0.67 -8.20 27.88
CA ASP A 148 0.80 -6.98 28.69
C ASP A 148 2.29 -6.63 28.88
N ARG A 149 2.77 -5.62 28.15
CA ARG A 149 4.16 -5.12 28.26
C ARG A 149 4.26 -3.89 29.17
N GLY A 150 3.15 -3.32 29.62
CA GLY A 150 3.11 -2.01 30.26
C GLY A 150 3.40 -0.83 29.32
N LYS A 151 2.91 0.36 29.70
CA LYS A 151 2.92 1.58 28.86
C LYS A 151 4.31 2.05 28.42
N ALA A 152 5.33 1.91 29.26
CA ALA A 152 6.68 2.37 28.96
C ALA A 152 7.35 1.55 27.84
N LYS A 153 7.21 0.21 27.89
CA LYS A 153 7.79 -0.69 26.90
C LYS A 153 7.07 -0.58 25.55
N GLU A 154 5.75 -0.36 25.56
CA GLU A 154 4.96 -0.06 24.35
C GLU A 154 5.48 1.19 23.62
N ARG A 155 5.70 2.30 24.35
CA ARG A 155 6.25 3.54 23.76
C ARG A 155 7.66 3.36 23.20
N ALA A 156 8.53 2.66 23.93
CA ALA A 156 9.88 2.36 23.45
C ALA A 156 9.83 1.56 22.14
N ARG A 157 8.93 0.58 22.05
CA ARG A 157 8.75 -0.24 20.84
C ARG A 157 8.21 0.58 19.66
N VAL A 158 7.24 1.46 19.91
CA VAL A 158 6.72 2.41 18.90
C VAL A 158 7.84 3.28 18.33
N ARG A 159 8.69 3.86 19.20
CA ARG A 159 9.83 4.68 18.75
C ARG A 159 10.81 3.88 17.90
N TRP A 160 11.10 2.65 18.30
CA TRP A 160 12.00 1.76 17.56
C TRP A 160 11.45 1.41 16.18
N TYR A 161 10.17 1.01 16.09
CA TYR A 161 9.53 0.75 14.79
C TYR A 161 9.49 2.00 13.91
N CYS A 162 9.13 3.16 14.49
CA CYS A 162 9.10 4.42 13.76
C CYS A 162 10.49 4.74 13.19
N LEU A 163 11.54 4.63 14.00
CA LEU A 163 12.92 4.89 13.58
C LEU A 163 13.35 3.97 12.45
N VAL A 164 13.15 2.64 12.59
CA VAL A 164 13.60 1.67 11.58
C VAL A 164 12.86 1.86 10.26
N ILE A 165 11.53 2.02 10.30
CA ILE A 165 10.71 2.21 9.09
C ILE A 165 11.10 3.50 8.37
N HIS A 166 11.22 4.62 9.08
CA HIS A 166 11.56 5.90 8.45
C HIS A 166 13.01 5.94 7.99
N ALA A 167 13.95 5.28 8.69
CA ALA A 167 15.33 5.16 8.23
C ALA A 167 15.40 4.41 6.88
N MET A 168 14.72 3.25 6.77
CA MET A 168 14.65 2.52 5.50
C MET A 168 13.95 3.32 4.40
N LEU A 169 12.86 4.03 4.74
CA LEU A 169 12.14 4.89 3.80
C LEU A 169 13.03 6.02 3.28
N VAL A 170 13.77 6.72 4.14
CA VAL A 170 14.70 7.79 3.72
C VAL A 170 15.77 7.27 2.78
N VAL A 171 16.33 6.08 3.06
CA VAL A 171 17.31 5.45 2.15
C VAL A 171 16.69 5.14 0.79
N PHE A 172 15.51 4.52 0.76
CA PHE A 172 14.82 4.20 -0.49
C PHE A 172 14.48 5.45 -1.30
N THR A 173 13.85 6.45 -0.67
CA THR A 173 13.51 7.72 -1.31
C THR A 173 14.75 8.44 -1.82
N GLY A 174 15.87 8.38 -1.08
CA GLY A 174 17.14 8.93 -1.53
C GLY A 174 17.65 8.28 -2.82
N ILE A 175 17.64 6.95 -2.88
CA ILE A 175 18.03 6.19 -4.09
C ILE A 175 17.13 6.55 -5.27
N GLU A 176 15.82 6.59 -5.06
CA GLU A 176 14.86 6.89 -6.10
C GLU A 176 15.00 8.33 -6.64
N ILE A 177 15.19 9.32 -5.75
CA ILE A 177 15.44 10.71 -6.14
C ILE A 177 16.74 10.81 -6.94
N VAL A 178 17.81 10.14 -6.51
CA VAL A 178 19.08 10.15 -7.24
C VAL A 178 18.90 9.62 -8.66
N PHE A 179 18.16 8.53 -8.85
CA PHE A 179 17.86 8.02 -10.18
C PHE A 179 16.98 8.97 -11.00
N ALA A 180 15.93 9.55 -10.40
CA ALA A 180 15.06 10.50 -11.09
C ALA A 180 15.82 11.76 -11.56
N VAL A 181 16.75 12.27 -10.75
CA VAL A 181 17.53 13.48 -11.06
C VAL A 181 18.64 13.19 -12.07
N VAL A 182 19.45 12.14 -11.85
CA VAL A 182 20.59 11.81 -12.74
C VAL A 182 20.11 11.48 -14.15
N PHE A 183 18.96 10.82 -14.29
CA PHE A 183 18.43 10.41 -15.58
C PHE A 183 17.32 11.32 -16.12
N ASN A 184 17.11 12.51 -15.52
CA ASN A 184 16.16 13.53 -15.99
C ASN A 184 14.74 13.00 -16.26
N GLY A 185 14.14 12.31 -15.29
CA GLY A 185 12.74 11.87 -15.36
C GLY A 185 12.53 10.43 -14.91
N TYR A 186 11.35 9.89 -15.24
CA TYR A 186 11.00 8.51 -14.93
C TYR A 186 11.64 7.56 -15.95
N THR A 187 12.49 6.66 -15.47
CA THR A 187 13.30 5.76 -16.31
C THR A 187 13.12 4.29 -15.91
N LYS A 188 13.82 3.40 -16.60
CA LYS A 188 13.86 1.98 -16.24
C LYS A 188 14.32 1.76 -14.80
N TYR A 189 15.28 2.56 -14.31
CA TYR A 189 15.79 2.42 -12.95
C TYR A 189 14.75 2.78 -11.88
N THR A 190 13.98 3.85 -12.08
CA THR A 190 12.87 4.20 -11.15
C THR A 190 11.75 3.17 -11.24
N HIS A 191 11.53 2.57 -12.42
CA HIS A 191 10.60 1.45 -12.56
C HIS A 191 11.07 0.19 -11.85
N ASP A 192 12.36 -0.13 -11.91
CA ASP A 192 12.95 -1.27 -11.19
C ASP A 192 12.85 -1.06 -9.67
N CYS A 193 12.96 0.18 -9.17
CA CYS A 193 12.65 0.51 -7.77
C CYS A 193 11.19 0.19 -7.42
N LEU A 194 10.24 0.55 -8.27
CA LEU A 194 8.83 0.20 -8.08
C LEU A 194 8.61 -1.33 -8.09
N LEU A 195 9.25 -2.06 -9.01
CA LEU A 195 9.20 -3.53 -9.02
C LEU A 195 9.76 -4.13 -7.74
N PHE A 196 10.84 -3.57 -7.20
CA PHE A 196 11.37 -3.96 -5.90
C PHE A 196 10.34 -3.74 -4.78
N VAL A 197 9.61 -2.62 -4.77
CA VAL A 197 8.53 -2.38 -3.81
C VAL A 197 7.44 -3.45 -3.91
N TYR A 198 7.03 -3.82 -5.12
CA TYR A 198 6.08 -4.93 -5.32
C TYR A 198 6.61 -6.26 -4.79
N ALA A 199 7.90 -6.56 -4.96
CA ALA A 199 8.52 -7.75 -4.39
C ALA A 199 8.48 -7.75 -2.86
N ILE A 200 8.78 -6.61 -2.22
CA ILE A 200 8.67 -6.46 -0.76
C ILE A 200 7.22 -6.61 -0.28
N GLN A 201 6.26 -6.06 -1.02
CA GLN A 201 4.84 -6.25 -0.72
C GLN A 201 4.45 -7.73 -0.83
N ALA A 202 4.86 -8.44 -1.89
CA ALA A 202 4.60 -9.87 -2.02
C ALA A 202 5.21 -10.66 -0.87
N LEU A 203 6.45 -10.34 -0.46
CA LEU A 203 7.09 -10.95 0.71
C LEU A 203 6.31 -10.68 2.00
N SER A 204 5.76 -9.48 2.17
CA SER A 204 4.92 -9.15 3.33
C SER A 204 3.63 -9.96 3.39
N LEU A 205 3.02 -10.26 2.24
CA LEU A 205 1.84 -11.12 2.14
C LEU A 205 2.19 -12.57 2.47
N LEU A 206 3.30 -13.09 1.93
CA LEU A 206 3.80 -14.43 2.27
C LEU A 206 4.08 -14.55 3.77
N TYR A 207 4.69 -13.51 4.37
CA TYR A 207 4.94 -13.44 5.80
C TYR A 207 3.63 -13.47 6.61
N MET A 208 2.61 -12.73 6.17
CA MET A 208 1.29 -12.75 6.80
C MET A 208 0.63 -14.13 6.72
N VAL A 209 0.60 -14.74 5.54
CA VAL A 209 0.04 -16.08 5.34
C VAL A 209 0.80 -17.09 6.22
N TRP A 210 2.12 -17.02 6.25
CA TRP A 210 2.95 -17.87 7.10
C TRP A 210 2.58 -17.75 8.58
N LEU A 211 2.48 -16.53 9.11
CA LEU A 211 2.08 -16.32 10.51
C LEU A 211 0.65 -16.80 10.80
N LEU A 212 -0.28 -16.63 9.85
CA LEU A 212 -1.64 -17.18 9.98
C LEU A 212 -1.64 -18.71 9.98
N VAL A 213 -0.80 -19.36 9.17
CA VAL A 213 -0.63 -20.82 9.19
C VAL A 213 -0.05 -21.30 10.52
N VAL A 214 0.97 -20.60 11.04
CA VAL A 214 1.53 -20.90 12.37
C VAL A 214 0.46 -20.71 13.44
N LEU A 215 -0.33 -19.63 13.39
CA LEU A 215 -1.43 -19.37 14.32
C LEU A 215 -2.53 -20.43 14.19
N LYS A 216 -2.85 -20.91 12.99
CA LYS A 216 -3.83 -21.98 12.80
C LYS A 216 -3.35 -23.31 13.37
N ARG A 217 -2.05 -23.60 13.26
CA ARG A 217 -1.44 -24.84 13.78
C ARG A 217 -1.18 -24.82 15.28
N ARG A 218 -0.84 -23.65 15.85
CA ARG A 218 -0.41 -23.48 17.25
C ARG A 218 -1.34 -22.59 18.09
N GLY A 219 -2.46 -22.17 17.53
CA GLY A 219 -3.38 -21.20 18.15
C GLY A 219 -4.03 -21.77 19.41
N ARG A 220 -3.90 -21.04 20.52
CA ARG A 220 -4.49 -21.40 21.81
C ARG A 220 -6.01 -21.41 21.74
N THR A 221 -6.62 -22.48 22.25
CA THR A 221 -8.07 -22.61 22.53
C THR A 221 -8.51 -21.78 23.75
N GLN A 222 -7.57 -21.17 24.50
CA GLN A 222 -7.85 -20.50 25.77
C GLN A 222 -7.01 -19.21 25.94
N ALA A 223 -7.68 -18.12 26.33
CA ALA A 223 -7.09 -16.81 26.57
C ALA A 223 -7.17 -16.51 28.08
N PRO A 224 -6.07 -16.19 28.76
CA PRO A 224 -6.15 -15.78 30.16
C PRO A 224 -6.84 -14.41 30.22
N ILE A 225 -7.95 -14.36 30.94
CA ILE A 225 -8.60 -13.11 31.35
C ILE A 225 -8.39 -13.05 32.85
N ASP A 226 -7.72 -12.00 33.33
CA ASP A 226 -7.53 -11.70 34.76
C ASP A 226 -6.89 -12.83 35.60
N GLY A 227 -5.86 -13.48 35.06
CA GLY A 227 -5.05 -14.45 35.83
C GLY A 227 -5.67 -15.85 35.95
N GLU A 228 -6.91 -16.05 35.52
CA GLU A 228 -7.51 -17.37 35.34
C GLU A 228 -7.53 -17.76 33.85
N VAL A 229 -7.17 -19.01 33.57
CA VAL A 229 -7.21 -19.57 32.21
C VAL A 229 -8.66 -19.93 31.88
N VAL A 230 -9.43 -18.94 31.41
CA VAL A 230 -10.83 -19.14 31.01
C VAL A 230 -10.93 -19.24 29.48
N ILE A 231 -11.85 -20.09 29.01
CA ILE A 231 -12.22 -20.20 27.60
C ILE A 231 -12.73 -18.82 27.12
N SER A 232 -12.22 -18.33 25.98
CA SER A 232 -12.53 -16.97 25.55
C SER A 232 -14.05 -16.73 25.44
N PRO A 233 -14.59 -15.59 25.90
CA PRO A 233 -16.02 -15.28 25.85
C PRO A 233 -16.55 -15.18 24.42
N VAL A 234 -15.67 -14.99 23.43
CA VAL A 234 -15.99 -15.04 22.00
C VAL A 234 -16.33 -16.48 21.57
N TYR A 235 -15.61 -17.48 22.08
CA TYR A 235 -15.87 -18.89 21.78
C TYR A 235 -17.20 -19.36 22.38
N GLN A 236 -17.54 -18.89 23.59
CA GLN A 236 -18.86 -19.16 24.18
C GLN A 236 -20.01 -18.53 23.39
N ARG A 237 -19.83 -17.32 22.82
CA ARG A 237 -20.85 -16.68 21.98
C ARG A 237 -21.07 -17.43 20.66
N LEU A 238 -19.99 -17.87 20.01
CA LEU A 238 -20.10 -18.70 18.80
C LEU A 238 -20.76 -20.05 19.08
N LYS A 239 -20.44 -20.70 20.21
CA LYS A 239 -21.05 -21.99 20.59
C LYS A 239 -22.53 -21.88 20.99
N ARG A 240 -23.03 -20.71 21.38
CA ARG A 240 -24.44 -20.51 21.75
C ARG A 240 -25.35 -20.20 20.55
N MET A 241 -24.77 -19.87 19.40
CA MET A 241 -25.49 -19.61 18.15
C MET A 241 -25.55 -20.84 17.22
N LEU A 242 -24.82 -21.91 17.57
CA LEU A 242 -24.82 -23.20 16.88
C LEU A 242 -25.49 -24.24 17.77
#